data_AF-A0A352FPX2-F1
#
_entry.id   AF-A0A352FPX2-F1
#
_cell.length_a   1.000
_cell.length_b   1.000
_cell.length_c   1.000
_cell.angle_alpha   90.00
_cell.angle_beta   90.00
_cell.angle_gamma   90.00
#
_symmetry.space_group_name_H-M   'P 1'
#
loop_
_entity.id
_entity.type
_entity.pdbx_description
1 polymer ?
#
loop_
_entity_poly.entity_id
_entity_poly.type
_entity_poly.pdbx_seq_one_letter_code
_entity_poly.pdbx_strand_id
1 'polypeptide(L)' 'MSQSTLAQFEERFRQLPISEQKALLDRLARRVNAQSAGEDEDLIAQMAADPDVQRELREIEQEFSSTDADGLNHT' A
#
# COMPACT_ATOMS: atom_id res chain seq x y z
N MET A 1 18.54 -0.47 -37.56
CA MET A 1 17.79 -1.29 -36.58
C MET A 1 17.58 -0.44 -35.34
N SER A 2 16.38 0.12 -35.14
CA SER A 2 16.07 0.97 -33.98
C SER A 2 16.04 0.10 -32.72
N GLN A 3 16.99 0.31 -31.82
CA GLN A 3 17.03 -0.36 -30.52
C GLN A 3 15.78 0.04 -29.74
N SER A 4 15.06 -0.93 -29.16
CA SER A 4 13.84 -0.64 -28.40
C SER A 4 14.15 0.36 -27.29
N THR A 5 13.21 1.26 -27.00
CA THR A 5 13.36 2.25 -25.93
C THR A 5 13.73 1.57 -24.61
N LEU A 6 13.18 0.37 -24.35
CA LEU A 6 13.49 -0.45 -23.17
C LEU A 6 14.97 -0.85 -23.10
N ALA A 7 15.53 -1.36 -24.21
CA ALA A 7 16.92 -1.77 -24.27
C ALA A 7 17.90 -0.59 -24.07
N GLN A 8 17.52 0.61 -24.53
CA GLN A 8 18.30 1.82 -24.28
C GLN A 8 18.26 2.23 -22.79
N PHE A 9 17.12 2.04 -22.12
CA PHE A 9 17.01 2.28 -20.68
C PHE A 9 17.84 1.29 -19.85
N GLU A 10 17.81 0.00 -20.19
CA GLU A 10 18.59 -1.03 -19.50
C GLU A 10 20.10 -0.79 -19.61
N GLU A 11 20.56 -0.33 -20.78
CA GLU A 11 21.97 0.01 -20.98
C GLU A 11 22.38 1.21 -20.11
N ARG A 12 21.58 2.28 -20.10
CA ARG A 12 21.84 3.46 -19.26
C ARG A 12 21.74 3.15 -17.77
N PHE A 13 20.83 2.26 -17.39
CA PHE A 13 20.69 1.78 -16.01
C PHE A 13 21.94 1.04 -15.54
N ARG A 14 22.50 0.16 -16.38
CA ARG A 14 23.74 -0.58 -16.07
C ARG A 14 24.97 0.31 -15.90
N GLN A 15 24.98 1.48 -16.53
CA GLN A 15 26.08 2.45 -16.42
C GLN A 15 26.08 3.25 -15.11
N LEU A 16 24.98 3.21 -14.34
CA LEU A 16 24.89 3.89 -13.05
C LEU A 16 25.65 3.11 -11.96
N PRO A 17 26.19 3.78 -10.93
CA PRO A 17 26.66 3.12 -9.72
C PRO A 17 25.58 2.24 -9.08
N ILE A 18 25.96 1.12 -8.45
CA ILE A 18 25.01 0.18 -7.81
C ILE A 18 24.11 0.86 -6.78
N SER A 19 24.61 1.86 -6.05
CA SER A 19 23.83 2.66 -5.11
C SER A 19 22.70 3.43 -5.80
N GLU A 20 22.99 4.03 -6.96
CA GLU A 20 22.03 4.78 -7.76
C GLU A 20 21.04 3.86 -8.47
N GLN A 21 21.50 2.70 -8.96
CA GLN A 21 20.62 1.65 -9.50
C GLN A 21 19.57 1.21 -8.47
N LYS A 22 19.98 0.96 -7.22
CA LYS A 22 19.07 0.61 -6.13
C LYS A 22 18.09 1.74 -5.80
N ALA A 23 18.59 2.98 -5.69
CA ALA A 23 17.75 4.13 -5.41
C ALA A 23 16.70 4.36 -6.52
N LEU A 24 17.08 4.13 -7.78
CA LEU A 24 16.19 4.27 -8.92
C LEU A 24 15.15 3.16 -8.98
N LEU A 25 15.53 1.90 -8.74
CA LEU A 25 14.59 0.77 -8.64
C LEU A 25 13.55 1.02 -7.54
N ASP A 26 13.99 1.45 -6.37
CA ASP A 26 13.12 1.71 -5.22
C ASP A 26 12.14 2.87 -5.51
N ARG A 27 12.60 3.92 -6.20
CA ARG A 27 11.74 5.02 -6.65
C ARG A 27 10.72 4.56 -7.71
N LEU A 28 11.12 3.72 -8.66
CA LEU A 28 10.24 3.19 -9.70
C LEU A 28 9.20 2.24 -9.10
N ALA A 29 9.60 1.34 -8.20
CA ALA A 29 8.70 0.45 -7.48
C ALA A 29 7.66 1.24 -6.69
N ARG A 30 8.09 2.25 -5.90
CA ARG A 30 7.15 3.14 -5.21
C ARG A 30 6.20 3.87 -6.15
N ARG A 31 6.69 4.34 -7.30
CA ARG A 31 5.85 5.06 -8.27
C ARG A 31 4.82 4.14 -8.93
N VAL A 32 5.19 2.90 -9.25
CA VAL A 32 4.25 1.91 -9.81
C VAL A 32 3.22 1.54 -8.74
N ASN A 33 3.68 1.23 -7.53
CA ASN A 33 2.80 0.88 -6.41
C ASN A 33 1.86 2.03 -6.02
N ALA A 34 2.30 3.29 -6.08
CA ALA A 34 1.45 4.45 -5.80
C ALA A 34 0.40 4.70 -6.89
N GLN A 35 0.67 4.28 -8.13
CA GLN A 35 -0.34 4.35 -9.20
C GLN A 35 -1.41 3.27 -9.04
N SER A 36 -1.03 2.09 -8.56
CA SER A 36 -1.98 1.03 -8.20
C SER A 36 -2.66 1.26 -6.84
N ALA A 37 -2.03 2.01 -5.92
CA ALA A 37 -2.64 2.33 -4.62
C ALA A 37 -3.93 3.16 -4.75
N GLY A 38 -4.08 3.96 -5.81
CA GLY A 38 -5.36 4.62 -6.10
C GLY A 38 -6.48 3.63 -6.44
N GLU A 39 -6.16 2.49 -7.06
CA GLU A 39 -7.11 1.40 -7.33
C GLU A 39 -7.44 0.63 -6.04
N ASP A 40 -6.43 0.43 -5.16
CA ASP A 40 -6.60 -0.24 -3.86
C ASP A 40 -7.37 0.64 -2.85
N GLU A 41 -7.14 1.96 -2.82
CA GLU A 41 -7.89 2.90 -1.96
C GLU A 41 -9.38 2.94 -2.33
N ASP A 42 -9.71 2.90 -3.63
CA ASP A 42 -11.10 2.82 -4.10
C ASP A 42 -11.75 1.48 -3.74
N LEU A 43 -11.00 0.38 -3.78
CA LEU A 43 -11.44 -0.94 -3.33
C LEU A 43 -11.67 -0.98 -1.81
N ILE A 44 -10.75 -0.41 -1.03
CA ILE A 44 -10.86 -0.30 0.43
C ILE A 44 -12.04 0.60 0.81
N ALA A 45 -12.25 1.72 0.10
CA ALA A 45 -13.40 2.60 0.32
C ALA A 45 -14.73 1.90 0.01
N GLN A 46 -14.77 1.07 -1.03
CA GLN A 46 -15.92 0.23 -1.34
C GLN A 46 -16.18 -0.82 -0.26
N MET A 47 -15.14 -1.50 0.23
CA MET A 47 -15.26 -2.46 1.33
C MET A 47 -15.67 -1.78 2.65
N ALA A 48 -15.16 -0.57 2.94
CA ALA A 48 -15.53 0.20 4.12
C ALA A 48 -16.98 0.72 4.07
N ALA A 49 -17.51 0.98 2.87
CA ALA A 49 -18.90 1.36 2.66
C ALA A 49 -19.88 0.18 2.63
N ASP A 50 -19.38 -1.06 2.67
CA ASP A 50 -20.22 -2.26 2.63
C ASP A 50 -21.09 -2.38 3.91
N PRO A 51 -22.42 -2.45 3.79
CA PRO A 51 -23.34 -2.56 4.93
C PRO A 51 -23.13 -3.80 5.80
N ASP A 52 -22.69 -4.91 5.20
CA ASP A 52 -22.43 -6.17 5.91
C ASP A 52 -21.14 -6.07 6.73
N VAL A 53 -20.09 -5.48 6.16
CA VAL A 53 -18.83 -5.17 6.88
C VAL A 53 -19.10 -4.20 8.05
N GLN A 54 -19.90 -3.17 7.82
CA GLN A 54 -20.29 -2.21 8.87
C GLN A 54 -21.15 -2.85 9.96
N ARG A 55 -21.97 -3.86 9.63
CA ARG A 55 -22.72 -4.63 10.64
C ARG A 55 -21.78 -5.45 11.51
N GLU A 56 -20.86 -6.19 10.90
CA GLU A 56 -19.87 -7.01 11.61
C GLU A 56 -18.98 -6.16 12.53
N LEU A 57 -18.50 -5.00 12.06
CA LEU A 57 -17.71 -4.07 12.88
C LEU A 57 -18.49 -3.58 14.12
N ARG A 58 -19.79 -3.32 14.01
CA ARG A 58 -20.64 -2.94 15.15
C ARG A 58 -20.86 -4.11 16.12
N GLU A 59 -20.95 -5.33 15.61
CA GLU A 59 -21.07 -6.53 16.45
C GLU A 59 -19.78 -6.77 17.24
N ILE A 60 -18.62 -6.60 16.60
CA ILE A 60 -17.30 -6.62 17.25
C ILE A 60 -17.21 -5.51 18.31
N GLU A 61 -17.58 -4.26 17.97
CA GLU A 61 -17.54 -3.16 18.93
C GLU A 61 -18.44 -3.43 20.16
N GLN A 62 -19.61 -4.04 19.96
CA GLN A 62 -20.47 -4.46 21.07
C GLN A 62 -19.84 -5.57 21.91
N GLU A 63 -19.23 -6.59 21.27
CA GLU A 63 -18.55 -7.70 21.94
C GLU A 63 -17.38 -7.20 22.81
N PHE A 64 -16.59 -6.26 22.29
CA PHE A 64 -15.37 -5.76 22.95
C PHE A 64 -15.58 -4.48 23.78
N SER A 65 -16.77 -3.86 23.75
CA SER A 65 -17.10 -2.65 24.52
C SER A 65 -16.83 -2.76 26.03
N SER A 66 -16.88 -3.97 26.57
CA SER A 66 -16.63 -4.27 27.99
C SER A 66 -15.13 -4.38 28.34
N THR A 67 -14.25 -4.56 27.35
CA THR A 67 -12.81 -4.78 27.54
C THR A 67 -12.04 -3.46 27.71
N ASP A 68 -12.51 -2.36 27.11
CA ASP A 68 -11.89 -1.03 27.25
C ASP A 68 -12.05 -0.42 28.65
N ALA A 69 -13.02 -0.89 29.44
CA ALA A 69 -13.23 -0.43 30.81
C ALA A 69 -12.26 -1.05 31.83
N ASP A 70 -11.60 -2.17 31.50
CA ASP A 70 -10.69 -2.90 32.40
C ASP A 70 -9.22 -2.48 32.22
N GLY A 71 -8.88 -1.82 31.11
CA GLY A 71 -7.51 -1.41 30.78
C GLY A 71 -7.03 -0.07 31.35
N LEU A 72 -7.91 0.73 31.98
CA LEU A 72 -7.59 2.09 32.47
C LEU A 72 -7.51 2.22 34.00
N ASN A 73 -7.62 1.12 34.77
CA ASN A 73 -7.59 1.14 36.23
C ASN A 73 -6.28 0.60 36.84
N HIS A 74 -5.14 0.92 36.23
CA HIS A 74 -3.84 0.80 36.89
C HIS A 74 -3.25 2.20 37.12
N THR A 75 -3.75 2.86 38.17
CA THR A 75 -3.10 4.00 38.84
C THR A 75 -1.95 3.53 39.72
#